data_AF-A0AAW1K7X4-F1
#
_entry.id   AF-A0AAW1K7X4-F1
#
_cell.length_a   1.000
_cell.length_b   1.000
_cell.length_c   1.000
_cell.angle_alpha   90.00
_cell.angle_beta   90.00
_cell.angle_gamma   90.00
#
_symmetry.space_group_name_H-M   'P 1'
#
loop_
_entity.id
_entity.type
_entity.pdbx_description
1 polymer ?
#
loop_
_entity_poly.entity_id
_entity_poly.type
_entity_poly.pdbx_seq_one_letter_code
_entity_poly.pdbx_strand_id
1 'polypeptide(L)'
;MIKDNPREWSDFLLDILWAYRTSKRDAIDCTPYELVYGHEAILPVEVNVRTIRVNGQRCMTVEAYQEAMSIMNLDVEARREQALNSLIKQKKLMVETYNKRVKKKSFKVDDLVWKVRLPIGHKDHFYEKWTPQWEGPFRVVKIYSGNSYGLQRTDGKMIKMNINGKFIKAYHPTIWEKYARNIQESFQEFWENMRK
;
A
#
# COMPACT_ATOMS: atom_id res chain seq x y z
N MET A 1 25.71 -11.36 8.88
CA MET A 1 24.94 -12.55 9.34
C MET A 1 23.88 -12.96 8.33
N ILE A 2 22.68 -12.35 8.23
CA ILE A 2 21.67 -12.77 7.22
C ILE A 2 22.05 -12.35 5.78
N LYS A 3 22.77 -11.23 5.63
CA LYS A 3 23.29 -10.75 4.33
C LYS A 3 24.27 -11.73 3.67
N ASP A 4 24.96 -12.53 4.47
CA ASP A 4 26.05 -13.38 4.02
C ASP A 4 25.55 -14.80 3.66
N ASN A 5 24.47 -15.26 4.32
CA ASN A 5 23.81 -16.52 3.97
C ASN A 5 22.27 -16.41 4.02
N PRO A 6 21.60 -16.00 2.92
CA PRO A 6 20.16 -15.74 2.90
C PRO A 6 19.28 -17.00 3.03
N ARG A 7 19.87 -18.21 2.99
CA ARG A 7 19.13 -19.49 3.13
C ARG A 7 18.87 -19.89 4.57
N GLU A 8 19.57 -19.30 5.54
CA GLU A 8 19.50 -19.65 6.98
C GLU A 8 18.53 -18.74 7.76
N TRP A 9 17.64 -18.01 7.08
CA TRP A 9 16.73 -17.07 7.74
C TRP A 9 15.79 -17.75 8.75
N SER A 10 15.47 -19.03 8.54
CA SER A 10 14.60 -19.82 9.42
C SER A 10 15.20 -19.94 10.82
N ASP A 11 16.51 -20.05 10.92
CA ASP A 11 17.20 -20.35 12.17
C ASP A 11 17.22 -19.12 13.09
N PHE A 12 17.16 -17.92 12.51
CA PHE A 12 17.09 -16.65 13.22
C PHE A 12 15.66 -16.16 13.47
N LEU A 13 14.63 -16.92 13.08
CA LEU A 13 13.24 -16.47 13.17
C LEU A 13 12.82 -16.11 14.61
N LEU A 14 13.25 -16.92 15.59
CA LEU A 14 12.94 -16.69 17.00
C LEU A 14 13.63 -15.43 17.52
N ASP A 15 14.89 -15.20 17.15
CA ASP A 15 15.66 -14.01 17.55
C ASP A 15 15.05 -12.74 16.95
N ILE A 16 14.66 -12.79 15.68
CA ILE A 16 13.98 -11.66 14.99
C ILE A 16 12.64 -11.37 15.67
N LEU A 17 11.87 -12.42 16.00
CA LEU A 17 10.59 -12.27 16.67
C LEU A 17 10.75 -11.69 18.08
N TRP A 18 11.78 -12.11 18.81
CA TRP A 18 12.12 -11.55 20.11
C TRP A 18 12.46 -10.07 20.00
N ALA A 19 13.41 -9.72 19.12
CA ALA A 19 13.79 -8.33 18.86
C ALA A 19 12.58 -7.47 18.45
N TYR A 20 11.69 -8.01 17.60
CA TYR A 20 10.47 -7.32 17.20
C TYR A 20 9.53 -7.03 18.39
N ARG A 21 9.39 -7.98 19.31
CA ARG A 21 8.51 -7.85 20.48
C ARG A 21 9.06 -6.90 21.55
N THR A 22 10.38 -6.85 21.70
CA THR A 22 11.04 -6.03 22.75
C THR A 22 11.54 -4.68 22.25
N SER A 23 11.46 -4.39 20.95
CA SER A 23 11.84 -3.08 20.41
C SER A 23 10.66 -2.10 20.42
N LYS A 24 10.93 -0.85 20.81
CA LYS A 24 9.97 0.24 20.73
C LYS A 24 9.58 0.51 19.27
N ARG A 25 8.29 0.68 19.00
CA ARG A 25 7.78 0.94 17.65
C ARG A 25 7.26 2.38 17.56
N ASP A 26 7.77 3.16 16.61
CA ASP A 26 7.36 4.56 16.40
C ASP A 26 5.84 4.76 16.22
N ALA A 27 5.16 3.75 15.67
CA ALA A 27 3.73 3.81 15.43
C ALA A 27 2.88 3.81 16.71
N ILE A 28 3.34 3.12 17.77
CA ILE A 28 2.61 2.91 19.03
C ILE A 28 3.34 3.50 20.24
N ASP A 29 4.57 3.99 20.04
CA ASP A 29 5.45 4.58 21.05
C ASP A 29 5.72 3.68 22.29
N CYS A 30 5.57 2.36 22.12
CA CYS A 30 5.83 1.33 23.12
C CYS A 30 6.30 0.04 22.44
N THR A 31 6.70 -0.95 23.23
CA THR A 31 7.05 -2.28 22.73
C THR A 31 5.78 -3.15 22.59
N PRO A 32 5.69 -4.02 21.56
CA PRO A 32 4.58 -4.97 21.47
C PRO A 32 4.43 -5.88 22.70
N TYR A 33 5.54 -6.21 23.38
CA TYR A 33 5.50 -7.02 24.60
C TYR A 33 4.77 -6.31 25.75
N GLU A 34 5.05 -5.03 25.99
CA GLU A 34 4.39 -4.23 27.03
C GLU A 34 2.87 -4.14 26.81
N LEU A 35 2.41 -4.06 25.57
CA LEU A 35 0.97 -4.01 25.29
C LEU A 35 0.24 -5.30 25.68
N VAL A 36 0.90 -6.44 25.51
CA VAL A 36 0.33 -7.76 25.81
C VAL A 36 0.39 -8.04 27.30
N TYR A 37 1.59 -7.94 27.88
CA TYR A 37 1.88 -8.39 29.25
C TYR A 37 1.82 -7.29 30.30
N GLY A 38 1.77 -6.04 29.87
CA GLY A 38 1.63 -4.88 30.73
C GLY A 38 2.93 -4.29 31.28
N HIS A 39 4.06 -4.97 31.10
CA HIS A 39 5.38 -4.55 31.57
C HIS A 39 6.46 -4.79 30.52
N GLU A 40 7.62 -4.18 30.68
CA GLU A 40 8.78 -4.40 29.80
C GLU A 40 9.32 -5.83 29.90
N ALA A 41 9.70 -6.39 28.75
CA ALA A 41 10.40 -7.67 28.69
C ALA A 41 11.79 -7.57 29.32
N ILE A 42 12.19 -8.61 30.06
CA ILE A 42 13.58 -8.74 30.53
C ILE A 42 14.44 -9.11 29.33
N LEU A 43 15.41 -8.26 28.99
CA LEU A 43 16.26 -8.51 27.82
C LEU A 43 17.36 -9.53 28.15
N PRO A 44 17.84 -10.34 27.18
CA PRO A 44 18.93 -11.28 27.40
C PRO A 44 20.20 -10.62 27.98
N VAL A 45 20.49 -9.38 27.58
CA VAL A 45 21.62 -8.61 28.12
C VAL A 45 21.46 -8.31 29.61
N GLU A 46 20.23 -8.09 30.09
CA GLU A 46 19.97 -7.82 31.50
C GLU A 46 20.21 -9.06 32.37
N VAL A 47 19.92 -10.25 31.83
CA VAL A 47 20.20 -11.53 32.49
C VAL A 47 21.70 -11.77 32.60
N ASN A 48 22.45 -11.49 31.52
CA ASN A 48 23.90 -11.66 31.49
C ASN A 48 24.61 -10.70 32.46
N VAL A 49 24.17 -9.44 32.52
CA VAL A 49 24.73 -8.41 33.41
C VAL A 49 24.21 -8.55 34.84
N ARG A 50 23.14 -9.34 35.06
CA ARG A 50 22.43 -9.48 36.34
C ARG A 50 22.00 -8.14 36.89
N THR A 51 21.17 -7.43 36.13
CA THR A 51 20.64 -6.12 36.54
C THR A 51 19.82 -6.21 37.83
N ILE A 52 19.56 -5.06 38.46
CA ILE A 52 18.80 -4.95 39.71
C ILE A 52 17.42 -5.65 39.57
N ARG A 53 16.77 -5.55 38.41
CA ARG A 53 15.51 -6.25 38.12
C ARG A 53 15.65 -7.77 38.24
N VAL A 54 16.70 -8.34 37.63
CA VAL A 54 16.96 -9.79 37.62
C VAL A 54 17.38 -10.29 39.01
N ASN A 55 18.23 -9.54 39.72
CA ASN A 55 18.65 -9.90 41.07
C ASN A 55 17.52 -9.75 42.08
N GLY A 56 16.73 -8.68 41.98
CA GLY A 56 15.56 -8.45 42.83
C GLY A 56 14.57 -9.59 42.72
N GLN A 57 14.24 -10.02 41.49
CA GLN A 57 13.31 -11.13 41.28
C GLN A 57 13.81 -12.46 41.89
N ARG A 58 15.13 -12.72 41.86
CA ARG A 58 15.71 -13.93 42.46
C ARG A 58 15.64 -13.95 43.99
N CYS A 59 15.64 -12.79 44.62
CA CYS A 59 15.63 -12.64 46.07
C CYS A 59 14.22 -12.48 46.66
N MET A 60 13.18 -12.42 45.82
CA MET A 60 11.80 -12.23 46.25
C MET A 60 11.06 -13.56 46.44
N THR A 61 10.16 -13.58 47.43
CA THR A 61 9.14 -14.63 47.56
C THR A 61 8.11 -14.52 46.44
N VAL A 62 7.44 -15.64 46.11
CA VAL A 62 6.42 -15.69 45.05
C VAL A 62 5.29 -14.68 45.27
N GLU A 63 4.83 -14.51 46.50
CA GLU A 63 3.74 -13.57 46.86
C GLU A 63 4.13 -12.12 46.59
N ALA A 64 5.30 -11.70 47.09
CA ALA A 64 5.84 -10.37 46.83
C ALA A 64 6.03 -10.08 45.32
N TYR A 65 6.39 -11.09 44.53
CA TYR A 65 6.51 -10.94 43.07
C TYR A 65 5.15 -10.74 42.39
N GLN A 66 4.13 -11.48 42.81
CA GLN A 66 2.77 -11.32 42.30
C GLN A 66 2.20 -9.94 42.62
N GLU A 67 2.45 -9.43 43.84
CA GLU A 67 2.03 -8.08 44.24
C GLU A 67 2.77 -7.00 43.44
N ALA A 68 4.08 -7.12 43.26
CA ALA A 68 4.82 -6.18 42.42
C ALA A 68 4.31 -6.19 40.97
N MET A 69 3.96 -7.37 40.43
CA MET A 69 3.40 -7.49 39.09
C MET A 69 2.00 -6.90 38.97
N SER A 70 1.13 -7.09 39.97
CA SER A 70 -0.21 -6.50 39.97
C SER A 70 -0.14 -4.98 39.98
N ILE A 71 0.76 -4.39 40.76
CA ILE A 71 1.02 -2.94 40.82
C ILE A 71 1.50 -2.43 39.46
N MET A 72 2.49 -3.08 38.84
CA MET A 72 3.01 -2.67 37.52
C MET A 72 1.93 -2.72 36.41
N ASN A 73 0.96 -3.63 36.57
CA ASN A 73 -0.11 -3.86 35.62
C ASN A 73 -1.34 -2.95 35.80
N LEU A 74 -1.38 -2.08 36.81
CA LEU A 74 -2.51 -1.17 37.05
C LEU A 74 -2.77 -0.23 35.87
N ASP A 75 -1.71 0.35 35.28
CA ASP A 75 -1.84 1.36 34.21
C ASP A 75 -1.86 0.77 32.79
N VAL A 76 -2.01 -0.54 32.65
CA VAL A 76 -1.88 -1.22 31.34
C VAL A 76 -2.97 -0.78 30.38
N GLU A 77 -4.18 -0.57 30.87
CA GLU A 77 -5.29 -0.09 30.07
C GLU A 77 -5.03 1.33 29.53
N ALA A 78 -4.52 2.22 30.39
CA ALA A 78 -4.15 3.58 30.00
C ALA A 78 -3.05 3.58 28.91
N ARG A 79 -2.03 2.72 29.05
CA ARG A 79 -0.97 2.56 28.03
C ARG A 79 -1.54 2.03 26.70
N ARG A 80 -2.47 1.07 26.74
CA ARG A 80 -3.14 0.55 25.53
C ARG A 80 -3.94 1.63 24.81
N GLU A 81 -4.64 2.48 25.55
CA GLU A 81 -5.37 3.60 24.98
C GLU A 81 -4.43 4.64 24.34
N GLN A 82 -3.33 4.98 25.01
CA GLN A 82 -2.30 5.86 24.46
C GLN A 82 -1.69 5.31 23.17
N ALA A 83 -1.36 4.01 23.16
CA ALA A 83 -0.84 3.34 21.97
C ALA A 83 -1.84 3.34 20.80
N LEU A 84 -3.13 3.13 21.08
CA LEU A 84 -4.20 3.24 20.08
C LEU A 84 -4.26 4.66 19.49
N ASN A 85 -4.23 5.68 20.34
CA ASN A 85 -4.27 7.08 19.93
C ASN A 85 -3.06 7.45 19.07
N SER A 86 -1.86 7.01 19.45
CA SER A 86 -0.63 7.16 18.66
C SER A 86 -0.76 6.49 17.30
N LEU A 87 -1.27 5.26 17.25
CA LEU A 87 -1.46 4.51 15.99
C LEU A 87 -2.43 5.23 15.06
N ILE A 88 -3.56 5.72 15.58
CA ILE A 88 -4.54 6.48 14.80
C ILE A 88 -3.91 7.75 14.24
N LYS A 89 -3.15 8.49 15.05
CA LYS A 89 -2.44 9.71 14.64
C LYS A 89 -1.43 9.41 13.54
N GLN A 90 -0.61 8.38 13.71
CA GLN A 90 0.41 7.97 12.73
C GLN A 90 -0.23 7.52 11.42
N LYS A 91 -1.32 6.73 11.48
CA LYS A 91 -2.08 6.33 10.29
C LYS A 91 -2.62 7.53 9.52
N LYS A 92 -3.16 8.55 10.22
CA LYS A 92 -3.62 9.80 9.60
C LYS A 92 -2.47 10.54 8.91
N LEU A 93 -1.34 10.72 9.59
CA LEU A 93 -0.15 11.36 9.04
C LEU A 93 0.38 10.62 7.80
N MET A 94 0.42 9.28 7.83
CA MET A 94 0.81 8.47 6.66
C MET A 94 -0.11 8.71 5.46
N VAL A 95 -1.42 8.75 5.68
CA VAL A 95 -2.39 9.03 4.61
C VAL A 95 -2.22 10.44 4.06
N GLU A 96 -2.07 11.44 4.93
CA GLU A 96 -1.87 12.84 4.52
C GLU A 96 -0.56 13.03 3.75
N THR A 97 0.54 12.50 4.25
CA THR A 97 1.86 12.59 3.60
C THR A 97 1.89 11.89 2.26
N TYR A 98 1.25 10.72 2.14
CA TYR A 98 1.06 10.05 0.87
C TYR A 98 0.21 10.89 -0.09
N ASN A 99 -0.97 11.35 0.37
CA ASN A 99 -1.89 12.14 -0.44
C ASN A 99 -1.29 13.47 -0.93
N LYS A 100 -0.40 14.11 -0.16
CA LYS A 100 0.33 15.31 -0.59
C LYS A 100 1.18 15.07 -1.85
N ARG A 101 1.69 13.85 -2.04
CA ARG A 101 2.52 13.47 -3.20
C ARG A 101 1.72 12.93 -4.38
N VAL A 102 0.48 12.49 -4.14
CA VAL A 102 -0.36 11.86 -5.17
C VAL A 102 -1.05 12.92 -6.02
N LYS A 103 -0.72 12.93 -7.32
CA LYS A 103 -1.50 13.67 -8.31
C LYS A 103 -2.84 12.96 -8.54
N LYS A 104 -3.94 13.62 -8.18
CA LYS A 104 -5.29 13.11 -8.45
C LYS A 104 -5.51 13.09 -9.97
N LYS A 105 -5.81 11.92 -10.51
CA LYS A 105 -6.30 11.75 -11.87
C LYS A 105 -7.79 11.48 -11.78
N SER A 106 -8.59 12.23 -12.52
CA SER A 106 -10.02 11.99 -12.68
C SER A 106 -10.37 12.04 -14.16
N PHE A 107 -11.26 11.13 -14.56
CA PHE A 107 -11.79 11.03 -15.92
C PHE A 107 -13.31 11.17 -15.84
N LYS A 108 -13.90 11.79 -16.87
CA LYS A 108 -15.34 11.91 -17.05
C LYS A 108 -15.87 10.75 -17.88
N VAL A 109 -17.19 10.57 -17.85
CA VAL A 109 -17.87 9.69 -18.81
C VAL A 109 -17.61 10.24 -20.22
N ASP A 110 -17.42 9.34 -21.17
CA ASP A 110 -17.03 9.57 -22.57
C ASP A 110 -15.59 10.02 -22.83
N ASP A 111 -14.76 10.22 -21.80
CA ASP A 111 -13.34 10.50 -22.01
C ASP A 111 -12.63 9.32 -22.68
N LEU A 112 -11.77 9.62 -23.66
CA LEU A 112 -10.88 8.64 -24.28
C LEU A 112 -9.64 8.44 -23.40
N VAL A 113 -9.32 7.17 -23.13
CA VAL A 113 -8.24 6.79 -22.24
C VAL A 113 -7.44 5.60 -22.77
N TRP A 114 -6.16 5.60 -22.45
CA TRP A 114 -5.28 4.44 -22.54
C TRP A 114 -5.41 3.59 -21.27
N LYS A 115 -5.47 2.28 -21.45
CA LYS A 115 -5.41 1.27 -20.38
C LYS A 115 -4.02 0.66 -20.36
N VAL A 116 -3.46 0.39 -19.16
CA VAL A 116 -2.23 -0.41 -19.07
C VAL A 116 -2.55 -1.86 -19.45
N ARG A 117 -1.78 -2.43 -20.38
CA ARG A 117 -1.93 -3.81 -20.86
C ARG A 117 -1.76 -4.84 -19.74
N LEU A 118 -0.89 -4.53 -18.77
CA LEU A 118 -0.55 -5.39 -17.63
C LEU A 118 -0.69 -4.68 -16.27
N PRO A 119 -1.80 -4.89 -15.56
CA PRO A 119 -1.81 -4.75 -14.12
C PRO A 119 -2.25 -6.09 -13.50
N ILE A 120 -1.34 -6.73 -12.75
CA ILE A 120 -1.52 -7.99 -11.99
C ILE A 120 -1.33 -9.30 -12.79
N GLY A 121 -0.41 -10.15 -12.30
CA GLY A 121 -0.53 -11.62 -12.34
C GLY A 121 -0.20 -12.36 -13.64
N HIS A 122 -0.35 -11.75 -14.82
CA HIS A 122 -0.15 -12.45 -16.09
C HIS A 122 1.10 -11.94 -16.81
N LYS A 123 2.22 -12.65 -16.67
CA LYS A 123 3.32 -12.58 -17.65
C LYS A 123 2.93 -13.49 -18.81
N ASP A 124 2.05 -13.01 -19.69
CA ASP A 124 1.75 -13.75 -20.91
C ASP A 124 2.98 -13.70 -21.82
N HIS A 125 3.49 -14.88 -22.23
CA HIS A 125 4.66 -14.99 -23.11
C HIS A 125 4.42 -14.33 -24.49
N PHE A 126 3.16 -14.07 -24.84
CA PHE A 126 2.78 -13.34 -26.04
C PHE A 126 3.21 -11.86 -26.02
N TYR A 127 3.45 -11.27 -24.84
CA TYR A 127 3.87 -9.88 -24.71
C TYR A 127 5.38 -9.75 -24.52
N GLU A 128 6.07 -9.61 -25.63
CA GLU A 128 7.52 -9.43 -25.68
C GLU A 128 7.97 -8.03 -25.21
N LYS A 129 9.29 -7.88 -25.00
CA LYS A 129 9.96 -6.65 -24.53
C LYS A 129 9.59 -5.38 -25.32
N TRP A 130 9.20 -5.52 -26.58
CA TRP A 130 8.88 -4.42 -27.49
C TRP A 130 7.38 -4.13 -27.62
N THR A 131 6.54 -4.85 -26.89
CA THR A 131 5.11 -4.60 -26.94
C THR A 131 4.74 -3.31 -26.18
N PRO A 132 3.89 -2.44 -26.76
CA PRO A 132 3.54 -1.20 -26.10
C PRO A 132 2.78 -1.48 -24.80
N GLN A 133 3.24 -0.84 -23.72
CA GLN A 133 2.72 -1.04 -22.36
C GLN A 133 1.27 -0.54 -22.19
N TRP A 134 0.85 0.38 -23.06
CA TRP A 134 -0.49 0.97 -23.07
C TRP A 134 -1.29 0.42 -24.25
N GLU A 135 -2.54 0.07 -23.99
CA GLU A 135 -3.54 -0.41 -24.94
C GLU A 135 -4.66 0.64 -25.02
N GLY A 136 -5.21 0.88 -26.20
CA GLY A 136 -6.28 1.85 -26.40
C GLY A 136 -6.31 2.43 -27.81
N PRO A 137 -7.22 3.38 -28.09
CA PRO A 137 -8.08 4.10 -27.14
C PRO A 137 -9.30 3.30 -26.62
N PHE A 138 -9.68 3.57 -25.36
CA PHE A 138 -10.93 3.12 -24.75
C PHE A 138 -11.77 4.31 -24.32
N ARG A 139 -13.09 4.16 -24.26
CA ARG A 139 -14.03 5.17 -23.75
C ARG A 139 -14.45 4.84 -22.33
N VAL A 140 -14.47 5.82 -21.45
CA VAL A 140 -15.02 5.68 -20.09
C VAL A 140 -16.55 5.67 -20.15
N VAL A 141 -17.19 4.58 -19.75
CA VAL A 141 -18.66 4.49 -19.74
C VAL A 141 -19.25 4.78 -18.37
N LYS A 142 -18.56 4.31 -17.33
CA LYS A 142 -19.06 4.41 -15.95
C LYS A 142 -17.95 4.71 -14.97
N ILE A 143 -18.24 5.58 -14.02
CA ILE A 143 -17.35 5.92 -12.91
C ILE A 143 -17.91 5.25 -11.66
N TYR A 144 -17.07 4.51 -10.95
CA TYR A 144 -17.39 3.87 -9.67
C TYR A 144 -16.70 4.61 -8.52
N SER A 145 -17.10 4.30 -7.28
CA SER A 145 -16.44 4.81 -6.08
C SER A 145 -14.97 4.35 -6.01
N GLY A 146 -14.10 5.19 -5.44
CA GLY A 146 -12.71 4.81 -5.18
C GLY A 146 -11.79 4.80 -6.41
N ASN A 147 -11.98 5.71 -7.38
CA ASN A 147 -11.10 5.86 -8.56
C ASN A 147 -11.10 4.61 -9.46
N SER A 148 -12.28 4.02 -9.70
CA SER A 148 -12.47 2.83 -10.53
C SER A 148 -13.38 3.16 -11.72
N TYR A 149 -13.04 2.65 -12.90
CA TYR A 149 -13.68 3.03 -14.16
C TYR A 149 -14.08 1.80 -14.98
N GLY A 150 -15.30 1.83 -15.52
CA GLY A 150 -15.77 0.91 -16.55
C GLY A 150 -15.39 1.44 -17.93
N LEU A 151 -14.69 0.62 -18.70
CA LEU A 151 -14.18 0.99 -20.02
C LEU A 151 -14.88 0.21 -21.14
N GLN A 152 -15.00 0.85 -22.30
CA GLN A 152 -15.52 0.25 -23.53
C GLN A 152 -14.52 0.44 -24.66
N ARG A 153 -14.35 -0.58 -25.51
CA ARG A 153 -13.59 -0.45 -26.76
C ARG A 153 -14.34 0.42 -27.76
N THR A 154 -13.61 1.00 -28.70
CA THR A 154 -14.18 1.66 -29.90
C THR A 154 -15.18 0.77 -30.64
N ASP A 155 -14.98 -0.54 -30.60
CA ASP A 155 -15.84 -1.55 -31.24
C ASP A 155 -17.14 -1.85 -30.46
N GLY A 156 -17.45 -1.05 -29.42
CA GLY A 156 -18.63 -1.22 -28.57
C GLY A 156 -18.52 -2.31 -27.50
N LYS A 157 -17.49 -3.16 -27.54
CA LYS A 157 -17.28 -4.23 -26.55
C LYS A 157 -16.85 -3.68 -25.19
N MET A 158 -17.64 -3.96 -24.16
CA MET A 158 -17.35 -3.60 -22.77
C MET A 158 -16.19 -4.45 -22.20
N ILE A 159 -15.30 -3.83 -21.43
CA ILE A 159 -14.34 -4.56 -20.61
C ILE A 159 -15.08 -5.12 -19.38
N LYS A 160 -14.98 -6.44 -19.17
CA LYS A 160 -15.71 -7.15 -18.10
C LYS A 160 -15.36 -6.66 -16.68
N MET A 161 -14.14 -6.18 -16.46
CA MET A 161 -13.65 -5.74 -15.15
C MET A 161 -13.45 -4.23 -15.10
N ASN A 162 -13.80 -3.65 -13.96
CA ASN A 162 -13.51 -2.26 -13.60
C ASN A 162 -12.00 -2.09 -13.39
N ILE A 163 -11.45 -0.96 -13.85
CA ILE A 163 -10.01 -0.69 -13.79
C ILE A 163 -9.76 0.53 -12.90
N ASN A 164 -8.76 0.42 -12.01
CA ASN A 164 -8.35 1.55 -11.19
C ASN A 164 -7.70 2.65 -12.06
N GLY A 165 -8.01 3.93 -11.79
CA GLY A 165 -7.45 5.08 -12.49
C GLY A 165 -5.92 5.19 -12.45
N LYS A 166 -5.24 4.50 -11.52
CA LYS A 166 -3.78 4.31 -11.54
C LYS A 166 -3.29 3.69 -12.85
N PHE A 167 -4.06 2.77 -13.42
CA PHE A 167 -3.73 2.01 -14.63
C PHE A 167 -4.37 2.60 -15.89
N ILE A 168 -4.79 3.86 -15.83
CA ILE A 168 -5.43 4.57 -16.93
C ILE A 168 -4.70 5.91 -17.14
N LYS A 169 -4.62 6.34 -18.41
CA LYS A 169 -4.05 7.64 -18.81
C LYS A 169 -4.97 8.29 -19.84
N ALA A 170 -5.08 9.62 -19.81
CA ALA A 170 -5.82 10.34 -20.85
C ALA A 170 -5.24 10.06 -22.25
N TYR A 171 -6.12 9.82 -23.22
CA TYR A 171 -5.74 9.72 -24.61
C TYR A 171 -5.57 11.11 -25.21
N HIS A 172 -4.43 11.34 -25.84
CA HIS A 172 -4.19 12.55 -26.62
C HIS A 172 -3.90 12.13 -28.06
N PRO A 173 -4.67 12.60 -29.06
CA PRO A 173 -4.45 12.23 -30.45
C PRO A 173 -3.04 12.62 -30.90
N THR A 174 -2.39 11.69 -31.60
CA THR A 174 -1.08 11.93 -32.20
C THR A 174 -1.21 13.01 -33.29
N ILE A 175 -0.14 13.75 -33.57
CA ILE A 175 -0.13 14.79 -34.63
C ILE A 175 -0.63 14.21 -35.96
N TRP A 176 -0.17 13.01 -36.32
CA TRP A 176 -0.59 12.29 -37.52
C TRP A 176 -2.08 11.93 -37.54
N GLU A 177 -2.65 11.55 -36.41
CA GLU A 177 -4.09 11.25 -36.32
C GLU A 177 -4.95 12.50 -36.49
N LYS A 178 -4.46 13.67 -36.04
CA LYS A 178 -5.14 14.94 -36.25
C LYS A 178 -5.14 15.32 -37.73
N TYR A 179 -3.99 15.20 -38.40
CA TYR A 179 -3.91 15.45 -39.84
C TYR A 179 -4.78 14.51 -40.65
N ALA A 180 -4.80 13.21 -40.32
CA ALA A 180 -5.67 12.24 -41.00
C ALA A 180 -7.16 12.60 -40.86
N ARG A 181 -7.58 13.04 -39.66
CA ARG A 181 -8.95 13.50 -39.42
C ARG A 181 -9.31 14.74 -40.24
N ASN A 182 -8.43 15.75 -40.24
CA ASN A 182 -8.64 16.97 -41.00
C ASN A 182 -8.73 16.70 -42.52
N ILE A 183 -7.91 15.77 -43.03
CA ILE A 183 -7.96 15.37 -44.44
C ILE A 183 -9.30 14.66 -44.72
N GLN A 184 -9.74 13.73 -43.87
CA GLN A 184 -11.03 13.06 -44.03
C GLN A 184 -12.22 14.04 -44.00
N GLU A 185 -12.23 14.98 -43.07
CA GLU A 185 -13.26 16.03 -42.98
C GLU A 185 -13.25 16.90 -44.24
N SER A 186 -12.07 17.35 -44.70
CA SER A 186 -11.95 18.13 -45.94
C SER A 186 -12.40 17.36 -47.19
N PHE A 187 -12.14 16.05 -47.24
CA PHE A 187 -12.60 15.20 -48.34
C PHE A 187 -14.12 15.01 -48.28
N GLN A 188 -14.70 14.83 -47.09
CA GLN A 188 -16.16 14.73 -46.92
C GLN A 188 -16.86 16.02 -47.34
N GLU A 189 -16.37 17.19 -46.89
CA GLU A 189 -16.91 18.50 -47.28
C GLU A 189 -16.78 18.74 -48.78
N PHE A 190 -15.65 18.37 -49.38
CA PHE A 190 -15.45 18.43 -50.84
C PHE A 190 -16.50 17.61 -51.59
N TRP A 191 -16.75 16.36 -51.16
CA TRP A 191 -17.72 15.49 -51.79
C TRP A 191 -19.18 15.89 -51.54
N GLU A 192 -19.51 16.49 -50.40
CA GLU A 192 -20.85 17.04 -50.15
C GLU A 192 -21.13 18.28 -51.01
N ASN A 193 -20.14 19.14 -51.22
CA ASN A 193 -20.27 20.31 -52.08
C ASN A 193 -20.36 19.95 -53.57
N MET A 194 -19.71 18.88 -54.01
CA MET A 194 -19.84 18.33 -55.38
C MET A 194 -21.18 17.63 -55.64
N ARG A 195 -21.96 17.36 -54.60
CA ARG A 195 -23.27 16.69 -54.69
C ARG A 195 -24.46 17.67 -54.67
N LYS A 196 -24.19 18.97 -54.53
CA LYS A 196 -25.16 20.08 -54.69
C LYS A 196 -25.06 20.65 -56.10
#